data_AF-A0A3D0FS16-F1
#
_entry.id   AF-A0A3D0FS16-F1
#
_cell.length_a   1.000
_cell.length_b   1.000
_cell.length_c   1.000
_cell.angle_alpha   90.00
_cell.angle_beta   90.00
_cell.angle_gamma   90.00
#
_symmetry.space_group_name_H-M   'P 1'
#
loop_
_entity.id
_entity.type
_entity.pdbx_description
1 polymer ?
#
loop_
_entity_poly.entity_id
_entity_poly.type
_entity_poly.pdbx_seq_one_letter_code
_entity_poly.pdbx_strand_id
1 'polypeptide(L)'
;MKQDREELMLTKAIIDGDKSSFNRFYSNEYKRALFYVNQYVHDIITAEDITQDSFTALWEKRNYLDPQFPLLPYLYSILKNKSINRLRKLTNDNRLKNEWLKKEYQANLSALMDESSDAVIQFQLEEHISKAFKELPDKISDSFILSRVNGLSYQEIADKKGISVKVVEYHVAQALKLFREKLKEFL
;
A
#
# COMPACT_ATOMS: atom_id res chain seq x y z
N MET A 1 -15.41 -1.90 12.76
CA MET A 1 -16.85 -2.27 12.95
C MET A 1 -17.79 -1.79 11.83
N LYS A 2 -17.91 -0.49 11.51
CA LYS A 2 -18.73 -0.04 10.36
C LYS A 2 -18.06 -0.27 9.01
N GLN A 3 -16.77 0.06 8.92
CA GLN A 3 -15.97 -0.08 7.70
C GLN A 3 -15.85 -1.55 7.25
N ASP A 4 -15.56 -2.46 8.18
CA ASP A 4 -15.51 -3.91 7.89
C ASP A 4 -16.85 -4.46 7.36
N ARG A 5 -17.99 -3.94 7.87
CA ARG A 5 -19.31 -4.33 7.35
C ARG A 5 -19.54 -3.86 5.92
N GLU A 6 -19.11 -2.66 5.58
CA GLU A 6 -19.24 -2.12 4.21
C GLU A 6 -18.36 -2.89 3.22
N GLU A 7 -17.15 -3.27 3.61
CA GLU A 7 -16.25 -4.09 2.79
C GLU A 7 -16.81 -5.49 2.53
N LEU A 8 -17.39 -6.13 3.55
CA LEU A 8 -18.02 -7.45 3.38
C LEU A 8 -19.29 -7.39 2.54
N MET A 9 -20.08 -6.32 2.65
CA MET A 9 -21.22 -6.09 1.75
C MET A 9 -20.78 -5.92 0.29
N LEU A 10 -19.69 -5.20 0.07
CA LEU A 10 -19.10 -5.03 -1.26
C LEU A 10 -18.62 -6.38 -1.83
N THR A 11 -17.92 -7.20 -1.02
CA THR A 11 -17.51 -8.55 -1.41
C THR A 11 -18.73 -9.36 -1.86
N LYS A 12 -19.78 -9.40 -1.05
CA LYS A 12 -20.98 -10.18 -1.35
C LYS A 12 -21.66 -9.73 -2.65
N ALA A 13 -21.83 -8.42 -2.84
CA ALA A 13 -22.42 -7.88 -4.07
C ALA A 13 -21.62 -8.29 -5.32
N ILE A 14 -20.29 -8.26 -5.23
CA ILE A 14 -19.42 -8.68 -6.33
C ILE A 14 -19.52 -10.18 -6.59
N ILE A 15 -19.54 -11.02 -5.55
CA ILE A 15 -19.77 -12.47 -5.68
C ILE A 15 -21.10 -12.74 -6.41
N ASP A 16 -22.16 -12.01 -6.05
CA ASP A 16 -23.49 -12.10 -6.67
C ASP A 16 -23.53 -11.56 -8.12
N GLY A 17 -22.42 -11.02 -8.63
CA GLY A 17 -22.26 -10.58 -10.02
C GLY A 17 -22.62 -9.12 -10.27
N ASP A 18 -22.69 -8.27 -9.24
CA ASP A 18 -22.89 -6.83 -9.42
C ASP A 18 -21.66 -6.16 -10.06
N LYS A 19 -21.77 -5.90 -11.36
CA LYS A 19 -20.75 -5.23 -12.16
C LYS A 19 -20.50 -3.79 -11.70
N SER A 20 -21.52 -3.09 -11.21
CA SER A 20 -21.38 -1.70 -10.74
C SER A 20 -20.52 -1.65 -9.49
N SER A 21 -20.76 -2.57 -8.56
CA SER A 21 -19.91 -2.74 -7.37
C SER A 21 -18.47 -3.08 -7.74
N PHE A 22 -18.26 -3.98 -8.71
CA PHE A 22 -16.93 -4.31 -9.19
C PHE A 22 -16.22 -3.13 -9.88
N ASN A 23 -16.92 -2.37 -10.72
CA ASN A 23 -16.36 -1.19 -11.39
C ASN A 23 -15.96 -0.11 -10.38
N ARG A 24 -16.74 0.07 -9.31
CA ARG A 24 -16.39 0.98 -8.21
C ARG A 24 -15.13 0.51 -7.48
N PHE A 25 -15.06 -0.78 -7.15
CA PHE A 25 -13.87 -1.39 -6.54
C PHE A 25 -12.63 -1.21 -7.43
N TYR A 26 -12.74 -1.57 -8.71
CA TYR A 26 -11.69 -1.38 -9.70
C TYR A 26 -11.21 0.07 -9.76
N SER A 27 -12.12 1.03 -9.90
CA SER A 27 -11.76 2.45 -10.05
C SER A 27 -11.03 3.00 -8.82
N ASN A 28 -11.39 2.52 -7.62
CA ASN A 28 -10.76 2.94 -6.37
C ASN A 28 -9.36 2.34 -6.19
N GLU A 29 -9.17 1.07 -6.57
CA GLU A 29 -7.96 0.32 -6.27
C GLU A 29 -6.96 0.26 -7.43
N TYR A 30 -7.36 0.52 -8.68
CA TYR A 30 -6.51 0.31 -9.85
C TYR A 30 -5.16 1.03 -9.76
N LYS A 31 -5.16 2.32 -9.41
CA LYS A 31 -3.92 3.11 -9.30
C LYS A 31 -2.99 2.56 -8.22
N ARG A 32 -3.56 2.07 -7.12
CA ARG A 32 -2.79 1.52 -5.99
C ARG A 32 -2.23 0.15 -6.33
N ALA A 33 -3.02 -0.70 -6.96
CA ALA A 33 -2.59 -1.99 -7.49
C ALA A 33 -1.46 -1.83 -8.52
N LEU A 34 -1.61 -0.87 -9.45
CA LEU A 34 -0.59 -0.56 -10.44
C LEU A 34 0.72 -0.12 -9.80
N PHE A 35 0.65 0.81 -8.83
CA PHE A 35 1.83 1.24 -8.08
C PHE A 35 2.50 0.06 -7.35
N TYR A 36 1.71 -0.77 -6.67
CA TYR A 36 2.19 -1.97 -5.96
C TYR A 36 2.88 -2.98 -6.88
N VAL A 37 2.41 -3.17 -8.12
CA VAL A 37 3.09 -4.05 -9.07
C VAL A 37 4.36 -3.38 -9.59
N ASN A 38 4.27 -2.10 -9.93
CA ASN A 38 5.35 -1.36 -10.57
C ASN A 38 6.59 -1.23 -9.68
N GLN A 39 6.45 -1.12 -8.35
CA GLN A 39 7.59 -1.10 -7.41
C GLN A 39 8.46 -2.36 -7.45
N TYR A 40 8.02 -3.43 -8.10
CA TYR A 40 8.78 -4.67 -8.21
C TYR A 40 9.16 -5.02 -9.65
N VAL A 41 8.26 -4.81 -10.61
CA VAL A 41 8.54 -5.16 -12.01
C VAL A 41 9.28 -4.06 -12.77
N HIS A 42 9.24 -2.82 -12.27
CA HIS A 42 9.92 -1.63 -12.85
C HIS A 42 9.71 -1.43 -14.36
N ASP A 43 8.57 -1.88 -14.88
CA ASP A 43 8.16 -1.71 -16.26
C ASP A 43 6.66 -1.40 -16.28
N ILE A 44 6.31 -0.17 -16.62
CA ILE A 44 4.94 0.32 -16.47
C ILE A 44 3.95 -0.44 -17.34
N ILE A 45 4.35 -0.84 -18.55
CA ILE A 45 3.50 -1.60 -19.49
C ILE A 45 3.21 -2.99 -18.89
N THR A 46 4.25 -3.70 -18.44
CA THR A 46 4.10 -4.99 -17.73
C THR A 46 3.25 -4.82 -16.47
N ALA A 47 3.41 -3.72 -15.73
CA ALA A 47 2.65 -3.47 -14.50
C ALA A 47 1.16 -3.23 -14.78
N GLU A 48 0.83 -2.49 -15.84
CA GLU A 48 -0.54 -2.29 -16.32
C GLU A 48 -1.18 -3.63 -16.72
N ASP A 49 -0.48 -4.42 -17.54
CA ASP A 49 -0.92 -5.75 -17.96
C ASP A 49 -1.22 -6.65 -16.75
N ILE A 50 -0.26 -6.78 -15.82
CA ILE A 50 -0.43 -7.59 -14.60
C ILE A 50 -1.62 -7.09 -13.76
N THR A 51 -1.77 -5.77 -13.64
CA THR A 51 -2.85 -5.17 -12.85
C THR A 51 -4.20 -5.50 -13.47
N GLN A 52 -4.38 -5.24 -14.77
CA GLN A 52 -5.62 -5.54 -15.49
C GLN A 52 -5.97 -7.03 -15.44
N ASP A 53 -4.97 -7.88 -15.67
CA ASP A 53 -5.07 -9.33 -15.55
C ASP A 53 -5.51 -9.79 -14.16
N SER A 54 -5.05 -9.11 -13.11
CA SER A 54 -5.36 -9.45 -11.72
C SER A 54 -6.80 -9.14 -11.39
N PHE A 55 -7.31 -7.98 -11.81
CA PHE A 55 -8.72 -7.65 -11.67
C PHE A 55 -9.60 -8.58 -12.50
N THR A 56 -9.20 -8.91 -13.73
CA THR A 56 -9.92 -9.86 -14.58
C THR A 56 -10.01 -11.23 -13.91
N ALA A 57 -8.88 -11.76 -13.41
CA ALA A 57 -8.85 -13.04 -12.69
C ALA A 57 -9.69 -13.01 -11.40
N LEU A 58 -9.70 -11.89 -10.67
CA LEU A 58 -10.54 -11.72 -9.49
C LEU A 58 -12.03 -11.79 -9.85
N TRP A 59 -12.44 -11.11 -10.93
CA TRP A 59 -13.82 -11.15 -11.41
C TRP A 59 -14.23 -12.55 -11.89
N GLU A 60 -13.40 -13.22 -12.66
CA GLU A 60 -13.68 -14.57 -13.15
C GLU A 60 -13.82 -15.59 -12.01
N LYS A 61 -13.00 -15.44 -10.97
CA LYS A 61 -13.00 -16.34 -9.80
C LYS A 61 -13.90 -15.90 -8.66
N ARG A 62 -14.67 -14.82 -8.82
CA ARG A 62 -15.49 -14.23 -7.74
C ARG A 62 -16.41 -15.24 -7.05
N ASN A 63 -16.97 -16.19 -7.79
CA ASN A 63 -17.89 -17.20 -7.25
C ASN A 63 -17.23 -18.20 -6.27
N TYR A 64 -15.89 -18.21 -6.21
CA TYR A 64 -15.10 -19.08 -5.32
C TYR A 64 -14.55 -18.31 -4.10
N LEU A 65 -14.82 -17.01 -3.99
CA LEU A 65 -14.38 -16.20 -2.86
C LEU A 65 -15.26 -16.48 -1.65
N ASP A 66 -14.67 -16.44 -0.46
CA ASP A 66 -15.42 -16.55 0.79
C ASP A 66 -16.03 -15.17 1.11
N PRO A 67 -17.37 -15.04 1.19
CA PRO A 67 -18.04 -13.77 1.48
C PRO A 67 -17.73 -13.21 2.88
N GLN A 68 -17.09 -13.99 3.76
CA GLN A 68 -16.67 -13.56 5.09
C GLN A 68 -15.34 -12.79 5.09
N PHE A 69 -14.65 -12.70 3.94
CA PHE A 69 -13.39 -12.00 3.81
C PHE A 69 -13.50 -10.81 2.85
N PRO A 70 -12.76 -9.71 3.09
CA PRO A 70 -12.73 -8.58 2.17
C PRO A 70 -12.04 -8.95 0.86
N LEU A 71 -12.38 -8.24 -0.22
CA LEU A 71 -11.81 -8.45 -1.57
C LEU A 71 -10.33 -8.08 -1.70
N LEU A 72 -9.88 -7.09 -0.93
CA LEU A 72 -8.51 -6.54 -1.04
C LEU A 72 -7.42 -7.62 -0.85
N PRO A 73 -7.43 -8.45 0.21
CA PRO A 73 -6.45 -9.53 0.35
C PRO A 73 -6.40 -10.49 -0.84
N TYR A 74 -7.55 -10.82 -1.43
CA TYR A 74 -7.61 -11.67 -2.63
C TYR A 74 -6.94 -10.99 -3.82
N LEU A 75 -7.25 -9.72 -4.07
CA LEU A 75 -6.64 -8.93 -5.14
C LEU A 75 -5.11 -8.89 -4.99
N TYR A 76 -4.61 -8.56 -3.80
CA TYR A 76 -3.18 -8.43 -3.53
C TYR A 76 -2.46 -9.78 -3.59
N SER A 77 -3.12 -10.87 -3.21
CA SER A 77 -2.59 -12.22 -3.42
C SER A 77 -2.43 -12.54 -4.91
N ILE A 78 -3.39 -12.15 -5.76
CA ILE A 78 -3.31 -12.35 -7.21
C ILE A 78 -2.19 -11.49 -7.81
N LEU A 79 -2.12 -10.20 -7.45
CA LEU A 79 -1.07 -9.27 -7.89
C LEU A 79 0.31 -9.80 -7.51
N LYS A 80 0.52 -10.17 -6.23
CA LYS A 80 1.75 -10.75 -5.70
C LYS A 80 2.18 -11.97 -6.53
N ASN A 81 1.27 -12.93 -6.72
CA ASN A 81 1.57 -14.15 -7.46
C ASN A 81 1.91 -13.89 -8.95
N LYS A 82 1.20 -12.99 -9.61
CA LYS A 82 1.50 -12.62 -11.01
C LYS A 82 2.84 -11.89 -11.12
N SER A 83 3.17 -10.98 -10.20
CA SER A 83 4.47 -10.31 -10.12
C SER A 83 5.62 -11.30 -9.88
N ILE A 84 5.46 -12.25 -8.94
CA ILE A 84 6.43 -13.34 -8.72
C ILE A 84 6.64 -14.14 -10.00
N ASN A 85 5.57 -14.56 -10.66
CA ASN A 85 5.65 -15.34 -11.89
C ASN A 85 6.36 -14.57 -13.01
N ARG A 86 6.13 -13.26 -13.12
CA ARG A 86 6.81 -12.41 -14.08
C ARG A 86 8.31 -12.29 -13.78
N LEU A 87 8.67 -11.97 -12.53
CA LEU A 87 10.05 -11.83 -12.10
C LEU A 87 10.83 -13.14 -12.27
N ARG A 88 10.24 -14.29 -11.89
CA ARG A 88 10.84 -15.61 -12.14
C ARG A 88 11.17 -15.84 -13.62
N LYS A 89 10.27 -15.46 -14.53
CA LYS A 89 10.50 -15.56 -15.97
C LYS A 89 11.66 -14.66 -16.41
N LEU A 90 11.73 -13.42 -15.90
CA LEU A 90 12.79 -12.46 -16.23
C LEU A 90 14.16 -12.89 -15.69
N THR A 91 14.21 -13.41 -14.46
CA THR A 91 15.45 -13.92 -13.85
C THR A 91 16.00 -15.14 -14.57
N ASN A 92 15.12 -16.02 -15.08
CA ASN A 92 15.51 -17.24 -15.78
C ASN A 92 15.67 -17.02 -17.30
N ASP A 93 15.47 -15.81 -17.81
CA ASP A 93 15.63 -15.53 -19.24
C ASP A 93 17.13 -15.42 -19.58
N ASN A 94 17.64 -16.47 -20.23
CA ASN A 94 19.03 -16.53 -20.70
C ASN A 94 19.37 -15.49 -21.77
N ARG A 95 18.36 -14.81 -22.36
CA ARG A 95 18.56 -13.71 -23.32
C ARG A 95 18.89 -12.39 -22.61
N LEU A 96 18.62 -12.29 -21.31
CA LEU A 96 18.91 -11.11 -20.49
C LEU A 96 20.42 -11.05 -20.21
N LYS A 97 21.17 -10.39 -21.08
CA LYS A 97 22.64 -10.27 -20.97
C LYS A 97 23.10 -9.26 -19.91
N ASN A 98 22.19 -8.44 -19.39
CA ASN A 98 22.51 -7.43 -18.39
C ASN A 98 22.47 -8.06 -16.98
N GLU A 99 23.66 -8.39 -16.46
CA GLU A 99 23.83 -8.97 -15.13
C GLU A 99 23.35 -8.07 -13.99
N TRP A 100 23.42 -6.73 -14.15
CA TRP A 100 22.90 -5.80 -13.14
C TRP A 100 21.37 -5.89 -13.05
N LEU A 101 20.71 -5.88 -14.21
CA LEU A 101 19.25 -6.01 -14.29
C LEU A 101 18.77 -7.37 -13.77
N LYS A 102 19.53 -8.44 -14.04
CA LYS A 102 19.23 -9.78 -13.51
C LYS A 102 19.32 -9.83 -11.98
N LYS A 103 20.33 -9.19 -11.38
CA LYS A 103 20.47 -9.06 -9.92
C LYS A 103 19.35 -8.24 -9.31
N GLU A 104 18.93 -7.16 -9.97
CA GLU A 104 17.78 -6.35 -9.55
C GLU A 104 16.50 -7.19 -9.49
N TYR A 105 16.18 -7.93 -10.56
CA TYR A 105 15.02 -8.82 -10.57
C TYR A 105 15.08 -9.91 -9.50
N GLN A 106 16.28 -10.45 -9.20
CA GLN A 106 16.45 -11.41 -8.10
C GLN A 106 16.17 -10.77 -6.74
N ALA A 107 16.65 -9.55 -6.50
CA ALA A 107 16.38 -8.82 -5.27
C ALA A 107 14.88 -8.53 -5.11
N ASN A 108 14.22 -8.06 -6.17
CA ASN A 108 12.78 -7.77 -6.17
C ASN A 108 11.95 -9.05 -5.94
N LEU A 109 12.37 -10.17 -6.55
CA LEU A 109 11.74 -11.47 -6.33
C LEU A 109 11.89 -11.93 -4.88
N SER A 110 13.08 -11.79 -4.31
CA SER A 110 13.34 -12.12 -2.90
C SER A 110 12.48 -11.27 -1.97
N ALA A 111 12.35 -9.97 -2.23
CA ALA A 111 11.53 -9.06 -1.44
C ALA A 111 10.04 -9.43 -1.50
N LEU A 112 9.52 -9.82 -2.68
CA LEU A 112 8.15 -10.30 -2.82
C LEU A 112 7.90 -11.64 -2.12
N MET A 113 8.87 -12.54 -2.14
CA MET A 113 8.73 -13.87 -1.57
C MET A 113 8.95 -13.91 -0.05
N ASP A 114 9.45 -12.82 0.54
CA ASP A 114 9.56 -12.67 1.98
C ASP A 114 8.18 -12.69 2.63
N GLU A 115 7.89 -13.74 3.40
CA GLU A 115 6.62 -13.93 4.11
C GLU A 115 6.44 -12.93 5.26
N SER A 116 7.53 -12.28 5.72
CA SER A 116 7.43 -11.18 6.69
C SER A 116 6.93 -9.87 6.05
N SER A 117 7.00 -9.76 4.72
CA SER A 117 6.39 -8.69 3.93
C SER A 117 4.97 -9.12 3.52
N ASP A 118 4.04 -9.05 4.48
CA ASP A 118 2.63 -9.20 4.15
C ASP A 118 2.16 -7.90 3.50
N ALA A 119 2.24 -7.86 2.17
CA ALA A 119 1.89 -6.69 1.36
C ALA A 119 0.50 -6.12 1.69
N VAL A 120 -0.43 -6.96 2.16
CA VAL A 120 -1.75 -6.53 2.62
C VAL A 120 -1.64 -5.75 3.93
N ILE A 121 -0.86 -6.23 4.90
CA ILE A 121 -0.61 -5.55 6.18
C ILE A 121 0.15 -4.26 5.94
N GLN A 122 1.18 -4.28 5.10
CA GLN A 122 1.96 -3.09 4.76
C GLN A 122 1.09 -2.03 4.08
N PHE A 123 0.21 -2.43 3.17
CA PHE A 123 -0.71 -1.53 2.50
C PHE A 123 -1.81 -0.99 3.42
N GLN A 124 -2.39 -1.84 4.27
CA GLN A 124 -3.33 -1.39 5.31
C GLN A 124 -2.66 -0.40 6.26
N LEU A 125 -1.42 -0.67 6.66
CA LEU A 125 -0.63 0.22 7.50
C LEU A 125 -0.37 1.57 6.82
N GLU A 126 0.06 1.57 5.55
CA GLU A 126 0.26 2.81 4.78
C GLU A 126 -1.02 3.63 4.64
N GLU A 127 -2.16 2.98 4.43
CA GLU A 127 -3.45 3.67 4.37
C GLU A 127 -3.84 4.28 5.72
N HIS A 128 -3.65 3.55 6.82
CA HIS A 128 -3.93 4.05 8.16
C HIS A 128 -2.99 5.19 8.55
N ILE A 129 -1.71 5.12 8.16
CA ILE A 129 -0.75 6.21 8.30
C ILE A 129 -1.24 7.43 7.52
N SER A 130 -1.61 7.27 6.24
CA SER A 130 -2.09 8.38 5.39
C SER A 130 -3.36 9.04 5.95
N LYS A 131 -4.33 8.24 6.41
CA LYS A 131 -5.54 8.73 7.07
C LYS A 131 -5.20 9.49 8.35
N ALA A 132 -4.34 8.95 9.19
CA ALA A 132 -3.91 9.62 10.42
C ALA A 132 -3.18 10.93 10.15
N PHE A 133 -2.36 11.02 9.09
CA PHE A 133 -1.73 12.27 8.67
C PHE A 133 -2.75 13.33 8.23
N LYS A 134 -3.83 12.95 7.55
CA LYS A 134 -4.91 13.88 7.14
C LYS A 134 -5.73 14.42 8.31
N GLU A 135 -5.75 13.71 9.43
CA GLU A 135 -6.41 14.16 10.66
C GLU A 135 -5.55 15.15 11.47
N LEU A 136 -4.25 15.27 11.16
CA LEU A 136 -3.39 16.25 11.82
C LEU A 136 -3.67 17.66 11.30
N PRO A 137 -3.83 18.66 12.20
CA PRO A 137 -3.76 20.05 11.79
C PRO A 137 -2.43 20.36 11.10
N ASP A 138 -2.47 21.17 10.04
CA ASP A 138 -1.28 21.49 9.21
C ASP A 138 -0.06 21.90 10.04
N LYS A 139 -0.26 22.75 11.05
CA LYS A 139 0.81 23.23 11.93
C LYS A 139 1.54 22.09 12.67
N ILE A 140 0.80 21.04 13.04
CA ILE A 140 1.30 19.86 13.73
C ILE A 140 2.01 18.93 12.74
N SER A 141 1.36 18.67 11.60
CA SER A 141 1.91 17.82 10.52
C SER A 141 3.26 18.35 10.03
N ASP A 142 3.35 19.65 9.74
CA ASP A 142 4.59 20.30 9.30
C ASP A 142 5.74 20.13 10.31
N SER A 143 5.48 20.39 11.59
CA SER A 143 6.51 20.27 12.64
C SER A 143 6.97 18.81 12.79
N PHE A 144 6.04 17.86 12.64
CA PHE A 144 6.37 16.44 12.65
C PHE A 144 7.24 16.04 11.44
N ILE A 145 6.89 16.47 10.23
CA ILE A 145 7.64 16.19 9.00
C ILE A 145 9.05 16.77 9.09
N LEU A 146 9.18 18.04 9.48
CA LEU A 146 10.49 18.69 9.61
C LEU A 146 11.40 17.95 10.61
N SER A 147 10.84 17.44 11.71
CA SER A 147 11.61 16.67 12.68
C SER A 147 11.94 15.25 12.21
N ARG A 148 10.94 14.49 11.74
CA ARG A 148 11.06 13.05 11.54
C ARG A 148 11.50 12.65 10.13
N VAL A 149 11.14 13.44 9.14
CA VAL A 149 11.50 13.20 7.73
C VAL A 149 12.72 14.01 7.35
N ASN A 150 12.75 15.30 7.70
CA ASN A 150 13.86 16.18 7.33
C ASN A 150 15.00 16.20 8.37
N GLY A 151 14.83 15.56 9.54
CA GLY A 151 15.87 15.41 10.55
C GLY A 151 16.27 16.71 11.28
N LEU A 152 15.46 17.76 11.21
CA LEU A 152 15.74 19.03 11.90
C LEU A 152 15.56 18.88 13.42
N SER A 153 16.44 19.54 14.17
CA SER A 153 16.31 19.69 15.61
C SER A 153 15.13 20.59 15.97
N TYR A 154 14.61 20.46 17.20
CA TYR A 154 13.47 21.28 17.63
C TYR A 154 13.81 22.77 17.67
N GLN A 155 15.07 23.11 17.92
CA GLN A 155 15.56 24.48 17.86
C GLN A 155 15.51 25.02 16.43
N GLU A 156 16.02 24.28 15.44
CA GLU A 156 15.96 24.69 14.04
C GLU A 156 14.52 24.84 13.51
N ILE A 157 13.60 23.97 13.96
CA ILE A 157 12.18 24.07 13.60
C ILE A 157 11.53 25.30 14.25
N ALA A 158 11.85 25.56 15.51
CA ALA A 158 11.37 26.73 16.25
C ALA A 158 11.78 28.03 15.55
N ASP A 159 13.06 28.13 15.20
CA ASP A 159 13.63 29.29 14.50
C ASP A 159 13.03 29.43 13.10
N LYS A 160 12.90 28.33 12.35
CA LYS A 160 12.32 28.32 10.99
C LYS A 160 10.85 28.73 10.95
N LYS A 161 10.06 28.36 11.97
CA LYS A 161 8.61 28.64 12.01
C LYS A 161 8.25 29.86 12.86
N GLY A 162 9.21 30.50 13.53
CA GLY A 162 8.96 31.64 14.42
C GLY A 162 8.12 31.27 15.65
N ILE A 163 8.31 30.07 16.20
CA ILE A 163 7.59 29.55 17.37
C ILE A 163 8.58 29.11 18.45
N SER A 164 8.11 28.83 19.68
CA SER A 164 9.00 28.32 20.74
C SER A 164 9.28 26.83 20.57
N VAL A 165 10.44 26.37 21.07
CA VAL A 165 10.82 24.95 21.14
C VAL A 165 9.74 24.11 21.85
N LYS A 166 9.14 24.63 22.93
CA LYS A 166 8.02 23.98 23.64
C LYS A 166 6.80 23.74 22.73
N VAL A 167 6.52 24.64 21.79
CA VAL A 167 5.42 24.47 20.83
C VAL A 167 5.77 23.37 19.82
N VAL A 168 7.04 23.28 19.39
CA VAL A 168 7.52 22.19 18.53
C VAL A 168 7.40 20.84 19.23
N GLU A 169 7.85 20.74 20.49
CA GLU A 169 7.69 19.54 21.32
C GLU A 169 6.23 19.12 21.44
N TYR A 170 5.35 20.09 21.73
CA TYR A 170 3.91 19.85 21.80
C TYR A 170 3.35 19.31 20.48
N HIS A 171 3.69 19.92 19.33
CA HIS A 171 3.25 19.43 18.03
C HIS A 171 3.71 17.98 17.78
N VAL A 172 4.99 17.68 17.97
CA VAL A 172 5.52 16.32 17.74
C VAL A 172 4.86 15.30 18.68
N ALA A 173 4.63 15.66 19.95
CA ALA A 173 3.94 14.81 20.91
C ALA A 173 2.48 14.52 20.51
N GLN A 174 1.75 15.53 20.01
CA GLN A 174 0.37 15.34 19.55
C GLN A 174 0.30 14.44 18.31
N ALA A 175 1.21 14.60 17.36
CA ALA A 175 1.29 13.72 16.18
C ALA A 175 1.54 12.26 16.58
N LEU A 176 2.52 12.02 17.47
CA LEU A 176 2.83 10.68 17.97
C LEU A 176 1.68 10.05 18.75
N LYS A 177 0.94 10.85 19.54
CA LYS A 177 -0.24 10.38 20.26
C LYS A 177 -1.32 9.90 19.30
N LEU A 178 -1.63 10.70 18.27
CA LEU A 178 -2.61 10.32 17.25
C LEU A 178 -2.18 9.05 16.51
N PHE A 179 -0.92 8.96 16.08
CA PHE A 179 -0.42 7.77 15.39
C PHE A 179 -0.47 6.52 16.28
N ARG A 180 -0.12 6.60 17.56
CA ARG A 180 -0.27 5.46 18.49
C ARG A 180 -1.72 4.99 18.61
N GLU A 181 -2.67 5.91 18.63
CA GLU A 181 -4.08 5.57 18.73
C GLU A 181 -4.59 4.92 17.44
N LYS A 182 -4.25 5.50 16.28
CA LYS A 182 -4.74 5.08 14.97
C LYS A 182 -4.05 3.84 14.40
N LEU A 183 -2.82 3.57 14.83
CA LEU A 183 -2.00 2.46 14.36
C LEU A 183 -1.87 1.33 15.39
N LYS A 184 -2.66 1.37 16.48
CA LYS A 184 -2.58 0.40 17.58
C LYS A 184 -2.77 -1.05 17.15
N GLU A 185 -3.60 -1.28 16.13
CA GLU A 185 -3.87 -2.63 15.60
C GLU A 185 -2.72 -3.17 14.73
N PHE A 186 -1.72 -2.33 14.43
CA PHE A 186 -0.53 -2.66 13.63
C PHE A 186 0.78 -2.64 14.46
N LEU A 187 0.70 -2.39 15.77
CA LEU A 187 1.83 -2.34 16.72
C LEU A 187 1.83 -3.57 17.64
#